data_AF-A0A1S4ERF7-F1
#
_entry.id   AF-A0A1S4ERF7-F1
#
_cell.length_a   1.000
_cell.length_b   1.000
_cell.length_c   1.000
_cell.angle_alpha   90.00
_cell.angle_beta   90.00
_cell.angle_gamma   90.00
#
_symmetry.space_group_name_H-M   'P 1'
#
loop_
_entity.id
_entity.type
_entity.pdbx_description
1 polymer ?
#
loop_
_entity_poly.entity_id
_entity_poly.type
_entity_poly.pdbx_seq_one_letter_code
_entity_poly.pdbx_strand_id
1 'polypeptide(L)'
;MIRICIFSVLYTVPAVLVIVCYLYEFVYIDYWMLTWHVDMCSGTSSVSSLSKPMTSSYNNIYSIPCPMGDKRRHVGRKPQFQVFMLKYLMTLIVGITSSFWIWSPKTLTSWKEFFYKLKPNSTQPSRNEAYV
;
A
#
# COMPACT_ATOMS: atom_id res chain seq x y z
N MET A 1 -14.40 25.03 -18.77
CA MET A 1 -13.06 25.22 -18.17
C MET A 1 -12.92 24.67 -16.75
N ILE A 2 -14.00 24.60 -15.95
CA ILE A 2 -14.00 24.06 -14.56
C ILE A 2 -13.51 22.60 -14.45
N ARG A 3 -13.69 21.80 -15.51
CA ARG A 3 -13.30 20.38 -15.56
C ARG A 3 -11.81 20.17 -15.36
N ILE A 4 -10.95 21.05 -15.88
CA ILE A 4 -9.48 20.94 -15.76
C ILE A 4 -9.00 21.28 -14.34
N CYS A 5 -9.64 22.26 -13.69
CA CYS A 5 -9.29 22.66 -12.33
C CYS A 5 -9.60 21.56 -11.30
N ILE A 6 -10.73 20.86 -11.47
CA ILE A 6 -11.12 19.76 -10.58
C ILE A 6 -10.08 18.65 -10.61
N PHE A 7 -9.55 18.30 -11.79
CA PHE A 7 -8.50 17.28 -11.89
C PHE A 7 -7.21 17.73 -11.21
N SER A 8 -6.75 18.95 -11.46
CA SER A 8 -5.52 19.44 -10.81
C SER A 8 -5.61 19.41 -9.28
N VAL A 9 -6.74 19.79 -8.70
CA VAL A 9 -6.97 19.71 -7.25
C VAL A 9 -7.04 18.26 -6.75
N LEU A 10 -7.74 17.39 -7.49
CA LEU A 10 -7.89 15.98 -7.13
C LEU A 10 -6.57 15.19 -7.23
N TYR A 11 -5.59 15.67 -8.01
CA TYR A 11 -4.24 15.09 -8.08
C TYR A 11 -3.28 15.68 -7.05
N THR A 12 -3.39 16.98 -6.75
CA THR A 12 -2.51 17.64 -5.78
C THR A 12 -2.80 17.19 -4.35
N VAL A 13 -4.07 16.98 -3.99
CA VAL A 13 -4.44 16.54 -2.63
C VAL A 13 -3.84 15.16 -2.25
N PRO A 14 -3.98 14.10 -3.07
CA PRO A 14 -3.33 12.81 -2.80
C PRO A 14 -1.80 12.90 -2.84
N ALA A 15 -1.23 13.73 -3.72
CA ALA A 15 0.21 13.92 -3.79
C ALA A 15 0.76 14.54 -2.49
N VAL A 16 0.11 15.59 -1.98
CA VAL A 16 0.49 16.22 -0.71
C VAL A 16 0.32 15.25 0.46
N LEU A 17 -0.78 14.48 0.51
CA LEU A 17 -0.98 13.47 1.56
C LEU A 17 0.11 12.41 1.55
N VAL A 18 0.50 11.90 0.37
CA VAL A 18 1.59 10.93 0.24
C VAL A 18 2.93 11.54 0.68
N ILE A 19 3.22 12.80 0.33
CA ILE A 19 4.42 13.51 0.79
C ILE A 19 4.43 13.59 2.33
N VAL A 20 3.31 13.93 2.96
CA VAL A 20 3.19 13.96 4.43
C VAL A 20 3.41 12.57 5.03
N CYS A 21 2.86 11.52 4.43
CA CYS A 21 3.13 10.14 4.85
C CYS A 21 4.62 9.78 4.76
N TYR A 22 5.32 10.23 3.71
CA TYR A 22 6.76 10.00 3.58
C TYR A 22 7.57 10.77 4.62
N LEU A 23 7.20 12.02 4.91
CA LEU A 23 7.85 12.79 5.99
C LEU A 23 7.62 12.14 7.35
N TYR A 24 6.42 11.60 7.59
CA TYR A 24 6.14 10.82 8.79
C TYR A 24 7.02 9.56 8.85
N GLU A 25 7.09 8.76 7.78
CA GLU A 25 7.98 7.59 7.73
C GLU A 25 9.43 8.01 8.00
N PHE A 26 9.92 9.08 7.38
CA PHE A 26 11.29 9.57 7.55
C PHE A 26 11.62 9.95 9.00
N VAL A 27 10.73 10.66 9.70
CA VAL A 27 10.98 11.11 11.08
C VAL A 27 10.92 9.94 12.08
N TYR A 28 10.07 8.95 11.84
CA TYR A 28 9.79 7.89 12.81
C TYR A 28 10.55 6.59 12.55
N ILE A 29 11.24 6.44 11.41
CA ILE A 29 11.95 5.21 11.05
C ILE A 29 13.00 4.79 12.08
N ASP A 30 13.75 5.74 12.64
CA ASP A 30 14.80 5.44 13.63
C ASP A 30 14.23 4.85 14.92
N TYR A 31 13.07 5.36 15.37
CA TYR A 31 12.37 4.84 16.54
C TYR A 31 11.79 3.44 16.30
N TRP A 32 11.26 3.20 15.10
CA TRP A 32 10.75 1.89 14.70
C TRP A 32 11.88 0.88 14.54
N MET A 33 13.02 1.27 13.96
CA MET A 33 14.20 0.43 13.84
C MET A 33 14.76 0.06 15.20
N LEU A 34 14.81 1.01 16.15
CA LEU A 34 15.27 0.73 17.50
C LEU A 34 14.34 -0.25 18.23
N THR A 35 13.02 -0.07 18.08
CA THR A 35 12.02 -0.99 18.66
C THR A 35 12.09 -2.38 18.02
N TRP A 36 12.20 -2.45 16.70
CA TRP A 36 12.36 -3.70 15.96
C TRP A 36 13.66 -4.42 16.34
N HIS A 37 14.77 -3.69 16.45
CA HIS A 37 16.07 -4.25 16.86
C HIS A 37 15.97 -4.86 18.26
N VAL A 38 15.33 -4.16 19.20
CA VAL A 38 15.10 -4.71 20.54
C VAL A 38 14.21 -5.95 20.50
N ASP A 39 13.10 -5.93 19.75
CA ASP A 39 12.19 -7.07 19.63
C ASP A 39 12.87 -8.31 18.99
N MET A 40 13.71 -8.12 17.96
CA MET A 40 14.47 -9.19 17.30
C MET A 40 15.55 -9.79 18.21
N CYS A 41 16.20 -8.94 18.98
CA CYS A 41 17.16 -9.35 20.00
C CYS A 41 16.48 -9.98 21.23
N SER A 42 15.23 -9.61 21.52
CA SER A 42 14.47 -10.11 22.67
C SER A 42 13.56 -11.28 22.32
N GLY A 43 13.73 -11.95 21.18
CA GLY A 43 12.99 -13.17 20.82
C GLY A 43 13.08 -14.34 21.83
N THR A 44 13.71 -14.14 22.99
CA THR A 44 13.73 -15.02 24.17
C THR A 44 13.26 -14.33 25.46
N SER A 45 12.46 -13.27 25.40
CA SER A 45 12.01 -12.51 26.60
C SER A 45 10.68 -12.95 27.22
N SER A 46 10.28 -14.22 27.03
CA SER A 46 9.30 -14.88 27.91
C SER A 46 9.95 -15.70 29.04
N VAL A 47 11.26 -15.62 29.23
CA VAL A 47 11.94 -16.19 30.41
C VAL A 47 12.35 -15.08 31.35
N SER A 48 11.37 -14.75 32.20
CA SER A 48 11.52 -14.42 33.62
C SER A 48 12.79 -13.69 34.08
N SER A 49 12.56 -12.47 34.54
CA SER A 49 13.18 -11.86 35.70
C SER A 49 13.39 -12.84 36.86
N LEU A 50 14.49 -13.59 36.89
CA LEU A 50 15.17 -13.94 38.13
C LEU A 50 16.61 -14.41 37.83
N SER A 51 17.57 -13.60 38.28
CA SER A 51 18.98 -13.93 38.52
C SER A 51 19.72 -14.73 37.44
N LYS A 52 20.53 -14.04 36.61
CA LYS A 52 21.79 -14.62 36.14
C LYS A 52 22.90 -13.57 36.12
N PRO A 53 24.09 -13.89 36.65
CA PRO A 53 25.24 -12.98 36.67
C PRO A 53 25.79 -12.79 35.25
N MET A 54 26.65 -11.77 35.13
CA MET A 54 27.31 -11.30 33.91
C MET A 54 28.13 -12.40 33.22
N THR A 55 27.48 -13.28 32.46
CA THR A 55 28.12 -14.12 31.45
C THR A 55 27.31 -14.05 30.18
N SER A 56 27.75 -13.16 29.30
CA SER A 56 27.53 -13.10 27.85
C SER A 56 26.20 -13.68 27.33
N SER A 57 25.27 -12.76 27.08
CA SER A 57 24.22 -12.81 26.07
C SER A 57 24.59 -13.66 24.84
N TYR A 58 24.23 -14.95 24.82
CA TYR A 58 24.34 -15.79 23.63
C TYR A 58 23.13 -16.70 23.52
N ASN A 59 21.97 -16.08 23.27
CA ASN A 59 20.77 -16.77 22.82
C ASN A 59 19.95 -15.84 21.92
N ASN A 60 20.66 -15.13 21.04
CA ASN A 60 20.06 -14.50 19.87
C ASN A 60 20.15 -15.49 18.71
N ILE A 61 19.00 -15.86 18.12
CA ILE A 61 18.92 -16.67 16.89
C ILE A 61 19.67 -16.01 15.72
N TYR A 62 19.84 -14.69 15.81
CA TYR A 62 20.62 -13.87 14.90
C TYR A 62 21.75 -13.21 15.70
N SER A 63 23.00 -13.27 15.25
CA SER A 63 24.18 -12.69 15.96
C SER A 63 24.19 -11.15 15.97
N ILE A 64 23.11 -10.53 16.44
CA ILE A 64 22.89 -9.09 16.48
C ILE A 64 23.06 -8.63 17.94
N PRO A 65 23.95 -7.67 18.24
CA PRO A 65 24.19 -7.20 19.61
C PRO A 65 23.07 -6.27 20.09
N CYS A 66 22.44 -6.60 21.23
CA CYS A 66 21.33 -5.81 21.78
C CYS A 66 21.80 -4.43 22.26
N PRO A 67 21.05 -3.34 21.99
CA PRO A 67 21.37 -2.04 22.56
C PRO A 67 21.22 -2.05 24.09
N MET A 68 22.31 -1.77 24.81
CA MET A 68 22.36 -1.71 26.27
C MET A 68 22.17 -0.25 26.76
N GLY A 69 21.55 -0.07 27.93
CA GLY A 69 21.44 1.25 28.60
C GLY A 69 20.19 2.08 28.27
N ASP A 70 20.31 3.42 28.40
CA ASP A 70 19.24 4.44 28.36
C ASP A 70 18.42 4.43 27.04
N LYS A 71 18.99 3.87 25.96
CA LYS A 71 18.30 3.70 24.66
C LYS A 71 17.05 2.82 24.74
N ARG A 72 16.88 1.99 25.79
CA ARG A 72 15.64 1.21 26.02
C ARG A 72 14.43 2.07 26.38
N ARG A 73 14.63 3.30 26.90
CA ARG A 73 13.51 4.15 27.34
C ARG A 73 12.66 4.71 26.19
N HIS A 74 13.19 4.72 24.97
CA HIS A 74 12.49 5.19 23.77
C HIS A 74 11.86 4.05 22.94
N VAL A 75 11.85 2.83 23.47
CA VAL A 75 11.29 1.63 22.84
C VAL A 75 9.78 1.59 23.10
N GLY A 76 8.98 1.29 22.07
CA GLY A 76 7.52 1.17 22.20
C GLY A 76 6.73 1.96 21.15
N ARG A 77 7.39 2.82 20.37
CA ARG A 77 6.79 3.40 19.17
C ARG A 77 6.81 2.36 18.06
N LYS A 78 5.64 1.86 17.70
CA LYS A 78 5.43 0.97 16.55
C LYS A 78 5.00 1.77 15.33
N PRO A 79 5.29 1.28 14.11
CA PRO A 79 4.74 1.84 12.89
C PRO A 79 3.21 1.86 12.94
N GLN A 80 2.62 3.03 12.67
CA GLN A 80 1.17 3.18 12.59
C GLN A 80 0.67 2.59 11.27
N PHE A 81 0.03 1.42 11.35
CA PHE A 81 -0.52 0.71 10.19
C PHE A 81 -1.44 1.59 9.33
N GLN A 82 -2.18 2.51 9.97
CA GLN A 82 -3.11 3.42 9.31
C GLN A 82 -2.43 4.36 8.30
N VAL A 83 -1.19 4.79 8.56
CA VAL A 83 -0.44 5.67 7.64
C VAL A 83 -0.06 4.93 6.36
N PHE A 84 0.31 3.65 6.49
CA PHE A 84 0.58 2.79 5.34
C PHE A 84 -0.68 2.54 4.51
N MET A 85 -1.80 2.20 5.16
CA MET A 85 -3.08 2.03 4.48
C MET A 85 -3.53 3.31 3.75
N LEU A 86 -3.30 4.48 4.36
CA LEU A 86 -3.60 5.77 3.76
C LEU A 86 -2.74 6.02 2.51
N LYS A 87 -1.44 5.72 2.53
CA LYS A 87 -0.55 5.83 1.36
C LYS A 87 -1.10 5.03 0.17
N TYR A 88 -1.46 3.77 0.39
CA TYR A 88 -2.00 2.91 -0.66
C TYR A 88 -3.35 3.40 -1.16
N LEU A 89 -4.24 3.84 -0.25
CA LEU A 89 -5.54 4.41 -0.60
C LEU A 89 -5.39 5.66 -1.50
N MET A 90 -4.47 6.56 -1.16
CA MET A 90 -4.22 7.77 -1.96
C MET A 90 -3.71 7.42 -3.38
N THR A 91 -2.80 6.46 -3.50
CA THR A 91 -2.33 6.00 -4.82
C THR A 91 -3.41 5.27 -5.62
N LEU A 92 -4.29 4.51 -4.94
CA LEU A 92 -5.40 3.78 -5.56
C LEU A 92 -6.43 4.77 -6.14
N ILE A 93 -6.82 5.78 -5.35
CA ILE A 93 -7.79 6.79 -5.78
C ILE A 93 -7.27 7.57 -6.98
N VAL A 94 -5.98 7.92 -7.02
CA VAL A 94 -5.35 8.56 -8.18
C VAL A 94 -5.43 7.67 -9.44
N GLY A 95 -5.18 6.37 -9.30
CA GLY A 95 -5.32 5.42 -10.41
C GLY A 95 -6.77 5.30 -10.93
N ILE A 96 -7.72 5.20 -10.02
CA ILE A 96 -9.16 5.10 -10.35
C ILE A 96 -9.65 6.39 -11.03
N THR A 97 -9.30 7.55 -10.49
CA THR A 97 -9.72 8.85 -11.02
C THR A 97 -9.14 9.12 -12.42
N SER A 98 -7.91 8.67 -12.68
CA SER A 98 -7.32 8.70 -14.03
C SER A 98 -8.05 7.76 -15.00
N SER A 99 -8.47 6.59 -14.53
CA SER A 99 -9.15 5.58 -15.35
C SER A 99 -10.55 6.04 -15.76
N PHE A 100 -11.31 6.64 -14.83
CA PHE A 100 -12.62 7.26 -15.13
C PHE A 100 -12.51 8.49 -16.03
N TRP A 101 -11.37 9.17 -16.03
CA TRP A 101 -11.12 10.25 -16.98
C TRP A 101 -11.07 9.69 -18.40
N ILE A 102 -10.27 8.64 -18.64
CA ILE A 102 -10.06 8.05 -19.97
C ILE A 102 -11.31 7.28 -20.45
N TRP A 103 -12.10 6.72 -19.53
CA TRP A 103 -13.45 6.20 -19.80
C TRP A 103 -14.46 7.33 -20.03
N SER A 104 -14.22 8.11 -21.08
CA SER A 104 -15.27 8.92 -21.66
C SER A 104 -16.36 8.00 -22.22
N PRO A 105 -17.66 8.36 -22.13
CA PRO A 105 -18.74 7.60 -22.77
C PRO A 105 -18.47 7.31 -24.25
N LYS A 106 -17.73 8.19 -24.94
CA LYS A 106 -17.31 7.98 -26.33
C LYS A 106 -16.34 6.80 -26.50
N THR A 107 -15.42 6.58 -25.56
CA THR A 107 -14.48 5.45 -25.55
C THR A 107 -15.21 4.13 -25.31
N LEU A 108 -16.20 4.13 -24.41
CA LEU A 108 -17.03 2.96 -24.11
C LEU A 108 -17.89 2.52 -25.30
N THR A 109 -18.46 3.47 -26.05
CA THR A 109 -19.26 3.14 -27.25
C THR A 109 -18.39 2.51 -28.34
N SER A 110 -17.20 3.05 -28.62
CA SER A 110 -16.28 2.49 -29.61
C SER A 110 -15.72 1.12 -29.18
N TRP A 111 -15.46 0.93 -27.88
CA TRP A 111 -15.09 -0.40 -27.35
C TRP A 111 -16.23 -1.40 -27.50
N LYS A 112 -17.48 -0.99 -27.25
CA LYS A 112 -18.63 -1.87 -27.43
C LYS A 112 -18.75 -2.36 -28.89
N GLU A 113 -18.60 -1.48 -29.86
CA GLU A 113 -18.58 -1.82 -31.30
C GLU A 113 -17.41 -2.74 -31.67
N PHE A 114 -16.23 -2.51 -31.11
CA PHE A 114 -15.07 -3.37 -31.30
C PHE A 114 -15.26 -4.78 -30.68
N PHE A 115 -15.83 -4.87 -29.47
CA PHE A 115 -16.16 -6.15 -28.82
C PHE A 115 -17.30 -6.88 -29.53
N TYR A 116 -18.28 -6.18 -30.10
CA TYR A 116 -19.29 -6.79 -30.97
C TYR A 116 -18.69 -7.33 -32.27
N LYS A 117 -17.69 -6.66 -32.85
CA LYS A 117 -16.95 -7.15 -34.03
C LYS A 117 -16.01 -8.32 -33.73
N LEU A 118 -15.49 -8.41 -32.50
CA LEU A 118 -14.63 -9.51 -32.05
C LEU A 118 -15.40 -10.74 -31.57
N LYS A 119 -16.72 -10.63 -31.30
CA LYS A 119 -17.56 -11.82 -31.18
C LYS A 119 -17.61 -12.51 -32.54
N PRO A 120 -17.12 -13.76 -32.67
CA PRO A 120 -17.35 -14.55 -33.86
C PRO A 120 -18.87 -14.62 -34.07
N ASN A 121 -19.30 -14.34 -35.29
CA ASN A 121 -20.70 -14.36 -35.70
C ASN A 121 -21.19 -15.82 -35.72
N SER A 122 -21.33 -16.47 -34.55
CA SER A 122 -21.85 -17.82 -34.44
C SER A 122 -23.38 -17.78 -34.31
N THR A 123 -24.04 -17.21 -35.32
CA THR A 123 -25.44 -17.50 -35.71
C THR A 123 -25.84 -16.57 -36.87
N GLN A 124 -25.54 -16.97 -38.10
CA GLN A 124 -26.49 -16.76 -39.18
C GLN A 124 -27.61 -17.78 -38.98
N PRO A 125 -28.85 -17.39 -38.64
CA PRO A 125 -29.99 -18.20 -39.03
C PRO A 125 -30.16 -18.01 -40.54
N SER A 126 -30.04 -19.12 -41.25
CA SER A 126 -30.36 -19.27 -42.67
C SER A 126 -31.73 -18.64 -42.97
N ARG A 127 -31.73 -17.48 -43.61
CA ARG A 127 -32.92 -16.81 -44.15
C ARG A 127 -33.35 -17.50 -45.46
N ASN A 128 -33.68 -18.79 -45.40
CA ASN A 128 -34.21 -19.57 -46.52
C ASN A 128 -35.56 -20.25 -46.19
N GLU A 129 -36.35 -19.69 -45.28
CA GLU A 129 -37.74 -20.08 -45.06
C GLU A 129 -38.66 -18.86 -45.14
N ALA A 130 -38.67 -18.20 -46.29
CA ALA A 130 -39.79 -17.36 -46.67
C ALA A 130 -40.03 -17.53 -48.17
N TYR A 131 -41.29 -17.85 -48.50
CA TYR A 131 -41.89 -17.97 -49.83
C TYR A 131 -41.79 -19.36 -50.49
N VAL A 132 -42.85 -20.13 -50.19
CA VAL A 132 -43.64 -20.98 -51.10
C VAL A 132 -43.46 -20.65 -52.58
#